data_AF-A0A016TZX9-F1
#
_entry.id   AF-A0A016TZX9-F1
#
_cell.length_a   1.000
_cell.length_b   1.000
_cell.length_c   1.000
_cell.angle_alpha   90.00
_cell.angle_beta   90.00
_cell.angle_gamma   90.00
#
_symmetry.space_group_name_H-M   'P 1'
#
loop_
_entity.id
_entity.type
_entity.pdbx_description
1 polymer ?
#
loop_
_entity_poly.entity_id
_entity_poly.type
_entity_poly.pdbx_seq_one_letter_code
_entity_poly.pdbx_strand_id
1 'polypeptide(L)'
;MQMTAANDMPVSSAAAAAAAAASSDPFGVRPAGEPARGIITHPDGEVSNIPPTMLADQFGMAGLVTYLRTVDNPSIVSLALGYDLTTLGLNLNLSE
;
A
#
# COMPACT_ATOMS: atom_id res chain seq x y z
N MET A 1 -55.00 22.31 -40.63
CA MET A 1 -53.86 21.49 -41.07
C MET A 1 -52.60 22.35 -40.97
N GLN A 2 -51.53 22.03 -40.26
CA GLN A 2 -51.25 21.01 -39.26
C GLN A 2 -49.99 21.53 -38.57
N MET A 3 -50.06 21.76 -37.25
CA MET A 3 -48.90 22.00 -36.41
C MET A 3 -48.14 20.68 -36.30
N THR A 4 -46.85 20.65 -36.68
CA THR A 4 -45.95 19.57 -36.29
C THR A 4 -44.79 20.16 -35.51
N ALA A 5 -44.88 19.99 -34.18
CA ALA A 5 -43.81 20.21 -33.24
C ALA A 5 -42.82 19.05 -33.41
N ALA A 6 -41.65 19.33 -33.98
CA ALA A 6 -40.51 18.43 -33.87
C ALA A 6 -39.83 18.72 -32.54
N ASN A 7 -39.97 17.77 -31.62
CA ASN A 7 -39.38 17.77 -30.28
C ASN A 7 -37.86 17.98 -30.33
N ASP A 8 -37.40 19.12 -29.81
CA ASP A 8 -36.11 19.23 -29.14
C ASP A 8 -36.16 18.40 -27.86
N MET A 9 -35.55 17.21 -27.89
CA MET A 9 -35.16 16.48 -26.69
C MET A 9 -33.81 15.79 -26.97
N PRO A 10 -32.67 16.34 -26.48
CA PRO A 10 -31.45 15.57 -26.36
C PRO A 10 -31.68 14.49 -25.31
N VAL A 11 -32.02 13.28 -25.75
CA VAL A 11 -32.06 12.09 -24.91
C VAL A 11 -30.64 11.79 -24.40
N SER A 12 -30.40 12.21 -23.16
CA SER A 12 -29.57 11.53 -22.17
C SER A 12 -28.13 11.17 -22.59
N SER A 13 -27.22 12.15 -22.54
CA SER A 13 -25.81 11.90 -22.20
C SER A 13 -25.43 12.40 -20.80
N ALA A 14 -26.37 13.01 -20.07
CA ALA A 14 -26.15 13.55 -18.71
C ALA A 14 -26.29 12.51 -17.58
N ALA A 15 -26.63 11.25 -17.88
CA ALA A 15 -26.81 10.19 -16.87
C ALA A 15 -25.57 9.28 -16.68
N ALA A 16 -24.47 9.53 -17.40
CA ALA A 16 -23.24 8.72 -17.30
C ALA A 16 -22.16 9.33 -16.38
N ALA A 17 -22.48 10.39 -15.62
CA ALA A 17 -21.52 11.07 -14.74
C ALA A 17 -21.64 10.72 -13.24
N ALA A 18 -22.53 9.78 -12.87
CA ALA A 18 -22.84 9.49 -11.46
C ALA A 18 -22.53 8.04 -11.01
N ALA A 19 -21.76 7.27 -11.79
CA ALA A 19 -21.36 5.90 -11.44
C ALA A 19 -19.84 5.68 -11.36
N ALA A 20 -19.06 6.76 -11.22
CA ALA A 20 -17.60 6.71 -11.04
C ALA A 20 -17.16 6.83 -9.56
N ALA A 21 -18.04 6.46 -8.63
CA ALA A 21 -17.82 6.63 -7.19
C ALA A 21 -18.27 5.42 -6.39
N ALA A 22 -17.75 4.22 -6.72
CA ALA A 22 -17.72 3.06 -5.80
C ALA A 22 -16.96 1.88 -6.40
N SER A 23 -15.68 2.05 -6.73
CA SER A 23 -14.74 0.93 -6.68
C SER A 23 -13.57 1.37 -5.81
N SER A 24 -13.85 1.39 -4.51
CA SER A 24 -12.84 1.50 -3.47
C SER A 24 -11.96 0.26 -3.53
N ASP A 25 -10.97 0.25 -4.42
CA ASP A 25 -9.93 -0.77 -4.45
C ASP A 25 -9.00 -0.49 -3.26
N PRO A 26 -9.01 -1.34 -2.21
CA PRO A 26 -8.28 -1.07 -0.97
C PRO A 26 -6.75 -1.16 -1.13
N PHE A 27 -6.27 -1.48 -2.34
CA PHE A 27 -4.85 -1.71 -2.64
C PHE A 27 -4.33 -0.92 -3.87
N GLY A 28 -5.14 -0.02 -4.45
CA GLY A 28 -4.71 0.83 -5.58
C GLY A 28 -4.49 0.06 -6.89
N VAL A 29 -5.59 -0.23 -7.60
CA VAL A 29 -5.52 -0.74 -8.97
C VAL A 29 -5.09 0.40 -9.91
N ARG A 30 -3.87 0.31 -10.43
CA ARG A 30 -3.40 1.13 -11.56
C ARG A 30 -4.25 0.83 -12.80
N PRO A 31 -4.40 1.79 -13.74
CA PRO A 31 -5.03 1.51 -15.02
C PRO A 31 -4.37 0.30 -15.69
N ALA A 32 -5.20 -0.62 -16.20
CA ALA A 32 -4.75 -1.86 -16.83
C ALA A 32 -3.74 -1.57 -17.95
N GLY A 33 -2.45 -1.90 -17.71
CA GLY A 33 -1.40 -1.75 -18.72
C GLY A 33 0.00 -1.45 -18.18
N GLU A 34 0.14 -0.95 -16.94
CA GLU A 34 1.47 -0.77 -16.34
C GLU A 34 1.89 -1.98 -15.50
N PRO A 35 3.13 -2.51 -15.68
CA PRO A 35 3.63 -3.53 -14.77
C PRO A 35 3.66 -2.93 -13.38
N ALA A 36 2.99 -3.58 -12.42
CA ALA A 36 3.00 -3.22 -11.02
C ALA A 36 4.46 -3.30 -10.52
N ARG A 37 5.17 -2.18 -10.64
CA ARG A 37 6.51 -2.05 -10.06
C ARG A 37 6.31 -2.19 -8.55
N GLY A 38 7.16 -2.98 -7.89
CA GLY A 38 7.14 -3.11 -6.43
C GLY A 38 7.73 -1.87 -5.77
N ILE A 39 8.14 -2.00 -4.51
CA ILE A 39 8.95 -0.98 -3.83
C ILE A 39 10.27 -0.82 -4.60
N ILE A 40 10.70 0.42 -4.83
CA ILE A 40 11.92 0.74 -5.57
C ILE A 40 12.88 1.45 -4.62
N THR A 41 14.06 0.89 -4.45
CA THR A 41 15.16 1.56 -3.74
C THR A 41 16.13 2.12 -4.75
N HIS A 42 16.34 3.43 -4.70
CA HIS A 42 17.30 4.14 -5.55
C HIS A 42 18.71 4.10 -4.93
N PRO A 43 19.78 4.28 -5.72
CA PRO A 43 21.15 4.28 -5.22
C PRO A 43 21.48 5.37 -4.20
N ASP A 44 20.70 6.45 -4.18
CA ASP A 44 20.78 7.56 -3.21
C ASP A 44 20.07 7.24 -1.87
N GLY A 45 19.41 6.09 -1.78
CA GLY A 45 18.66 5.65 -0.61
C GLY A 45 17.21 6.13 -0.59
N GLU A 46 16.73 6.85 -1.61
CA GLU A 46 15.31 7.16 -1.72
C GLU A 46 14.51 5.86 -2.00
N VAL A 47 13.40 5.69 -1.29
CA VAL A 47 12.47 4.58 -1.51
C VAL A 47 11.18 5.13 -2.09
N SER A 48 10.85 4.73 -3.31
CA SER A 48 9.66 5.20 -4.01
C SER A 48 8.66 4.07 -4.30
N ASN A 49 7.45 4.46 -4.72
CA ASN A 49 6.36 3.54 -5.05
C ASN A 49 5.94 2.66 -3.84
N ILE A 50 5.98 3.24 -2.63
CA ILE A 50 5.46 2.63 -1.41
C ILE A 50 3.92 2.73 -1.45
N PRO A 51 3.18 1.61 -1.39
CA PRO A 51 1.73 1.65 -1.32
C PRO A 51 1.26 2.46 -0.11
N PRO A 52 0.22 3.33 -0.23
CA PRO A 52 -0.26 4.16 0.88
C PRO A 52 -0.62 3.37 2.14
N THR A 53 -1.12 2.14 1.97
CA THR A 53 -1.47 1.23 3.08
C THR A 53 -0.27 0.81 3.92
N MET A 54 0.94 0.79 3.37
CA MET A 54 2.15 0.44 4.14
C MET A 54 2.60 1.54 5.11
N LEU A 55 2.07 2.76 4.99
CA LEU A 55 2.40 3.89 5.86
C LEU A 55 1.19 4.42 6.63
N ALA A 56 0.02 3.80 6.44
CA ALA A 56 -1.25 4.28 7.00
C ALA A 56 -1.43 3.94 8.49
N ASP A 57 -0.76 2.90 9.00
CA ASP A 57 -0.97 2.40 10.35
C ASP A 57 0.28 1.80 11.02
N GLN A 58 0.07 1.32 12.25
CA GLN A 58 1.07 0.67 13.10
C GLN A 58 1.47 -0.75 12.67
N PHE A 59 0.80 -1.34 11.67
CA PHE A 59 1.09 -2.68 11.15
C PHE A 59 1.97 -2.62 9.89
N GLY A 60 2.09 -1.45 9.27
CA GLY A 60 2.98 -1.20 8.14
C GLY A 60 4.43 -0.84 8.52
N MET A 61 5.15 -0.32 7.54
CA MET A 61 6.55 0.13 7.68
C MET A 61 6.68 1.30 8.66
N ALA A 62 5.70 2.20 8.69
CA ALA A 62 5.67 3.31 9.66
C ALA A 62 5.57 2.79 11.11
N GLY A 63 4.74 1.77 11.33
CA GLY A 63 4.61 1.09 12.61
C GLY A 63 5.90 0.42 13.07
N LEU A 64 6.55 -0.34 12.18
CA LEU A 64 7.82 -1.00 12.50
C LEU A 64 8.93 0.00 12.85
N VAL A 65 9.10 1.07 12.05
CA VAL A 65 10.13 2.09 12.34
C VAL A 65 9.82 2.82 13.65
N THR A 66 8.55 3.09 13.93
CA THR A 66 8.13 3.65 15.22
C THR A 66 8.48 2.70 16.34
N TYR A 67 8.13 1.42 16.23
CA TYR A 67 8.45 0.39 17.21
C TYR A 67 9.95 0.32 17.51
N LEU A 68 10.81 0.37 16.48
CA LEU A 68 12.26 0.33 16.66
C LEU A 68 12.85 1.61 17.29
N ARG A 69 12.20 2.76 17.12
CA ARG A 69 12.70 4.05 17.60
C ARG A 69 12.18 4.44 18.98
N THR A 70 10.97 4.02 19.34
CA THR A 70 10.27 4.49 20.55
C THR A 70 10.35 3.52 21.71
N VAL A 71 10.73 2.26 21.44
CA VAL A 71 10.86 1.24 22.47
C VAL A 71 12.29 1.21 22.99
N ASP A 72 12.46 1.59 24.25
CA ASP A 72 13.74 1.46 24.98
C ASP A 72 13.82 0.17 25.81
N ASN A 73 12.76 -0.65 25.83
CA ASN A 73 12.77 -1.91 26.56
C ASN A 73 13.53 -2.98 25.75
N PRO A 74 14.67 -3.49 26.26
CA PRO A 74 15.52 -4.43 25.53
C PRO A 74 14.80 -5.73 25.14
N SER A 75 13.90 -6.24 25.98
CA SER A 75 13.15 -7.47 25.68
C SER A 75 12.16 -7.29 24.52
N ILE A 76 11.61 -6.09 24.37
CA ILE A 76 10.69 -5.74 23.28
C ILE A 76 11.49 -5.43 22.01
N VAL A 77 12.61 -4.70 22.12
CA VAL A 77 13.53 -4.47 20.99
C VAL A 77 14.06 -5.79 20.42
N SER A 78 14.43 -6.75 21.28
CA SER A 78 14.83 -8.09 20.86
C SER A 78 13.75 -8.86 20.10
N LEU A 79 12.47 -8.53 20.26
CA LEU A 79 11.40 -9.17 19.50
C LEU A 79 11.39 -8.70 18.03
N ALA A 80 11.76 -7.44 17.76
CA ALA A 80 11.86 -6.95 16.37
C ALA A 80 13.25 -7.08 15.75
N LEU A 81 14.33 -6.82 16.50
CA LEU A 81 15.71 -6.90 15.99
C LEU A 81 16.29 -8.31 16.09
N GLY A 82 15.72 -9.17 16.93
CA GLY A 82 16.27 -10.48 17.25
C GLY A 82 17.33 -10.44 18.35
N TYR A 83 17.79 -11.62 18.74
CA TYR A 83 18.91 -11.83 19.64
C TYR A 83 20.01 -12.58 18.91
N ASP A 84 21.27 -12.23 19.15
CA ASP A 84 22.40 -12.98 18.60
C ASP A 84 22.52 -14.34 19.31
N LEU A 85 22.00 -15.39 18.68
CA LEU A 85 22.01 -16.74 19.22
C LEU A 85 23.41 -17.39 19.20
N THR A 86 24.38 -16.82 18.48
CA THR A 86 25.76 -17.36 18.46
C THR A 86 26.48 -17.13 19.79
N THR A 87 26.06 -16.12 20.55
CA THR A 87 26.60 -15.83 21.89
C THR A 87 26.06 -16.79 22.96
N LEU A 88 25.09 -17.66 22.63
CA LEU A 88 24.55 -18.65 23.57
C LEU A 88 25.47 -19.87 23.77
N GLY A 89 26.62 -19.93 23.08
CA GLY A 89 27.56 -21.06 23.22
C GLY A 89 27.04 -22.37 22.63
N LEU A 90 25.97 -22.30 21.83
CA LEU A 90 25.43 -23.41 21.07
C LEU A 90 26.05 -23.42 19.67
N ASN A 91 26.47 -24.58 19.19
CA ASN A 91 26.94 -24.71 17.81
C ASN A 91 25.73 -24.84 16.88
N LEU A 92 25.32 -23.71 16.28
CA LEU A 92 24.18 -23.65 15.36
C LEU A 92 24.49 -24.17 13.96
N ASN A 93 25.75 -24.56 13.70
CA ASN A 93 26.21 -25.14 12.43
C ASN A 93 26.36 -26.67 12.49
N LEU A 94 25.82 -27.32 13.54
CA LEU A 94 25.72 -28.77 13.61
C LEU A 94 24.71 -29.26 12.56
N SER A 95 25.20 -29.55 11.36
CA SER A 95 24.54 -30.44 10.42
C SER A 95 24.93 -31.86 10.82
N GLU A 96 24.12 -32.48 11.69
CA GLU A 96 24.18 -33.88 12.19
C GLU A 96 25.58 -34.46 12.52
#